data_AF-A0A1I0EM57-F1
#
_entry.id   AF-A0A1I0EM57-F1
#
_cell.length_a   1.000
_cell.length_b   1.000
_cell.length_c   1.000
_cell.angle_alpha   90.00
_cell.angle_beta   90.00
_cell.angle_gamma   90.00
#
_symmetry.space_group_name_H-M   'P 1'
#
loop_
_entity.id
_entity.type
_entity.pdbx_description
1 polymer ?
#
loop_
_entity_poly.entity_id
_entity_poly.type
_entity_poly.pdbx_seq_one_letter_code
_entity_poly.pdbx_strand_id
1 'polypeptide(L)'
;MNFDNVDVYDYGHLGVVAGFIKQVGLIDYIHHVIPKTKPCHVSHGQAVAAMLLNALGFHSQALYLVPEYFSDKPIDLLISPGIYSEHLNDDVLGRTLDAVFDYGVSSLYSELAIKTLNTLSITPKAINLDLTSFHVDGTAYNDNTPDDTDKFIRIVQVYWDPSLIFSD
;
A
#
# COMPACT_ATOMS: atom_id res chain seq x y z
N MET A 1 -35.27 22.28 0.72
CA MET A 1 -33.88 21.81 0.50
C MET A 1 -33.21 22.88 -0.33
N ASN A 2 -32.33 23.69 0.27
CA ASN A 2 -31.51 24.65 -0.48
C ASN A 2 -30.42 23.87 -1.20
N PHE A 3 -30.30 24.07 -2.51
CA PHE A 3 -29.23 23.53 -3.35
C PHE A 3 -28.19 24.61 -3.64
N ASP A 4 -27.89 25.47 -2.66
CA ASP A 4 -27.10 26.70 -2.86
C ASP A 4 -25.58 26.47 -2.82
N ASN A 5 -25.10 25.23 -2.95
CA ASN A 5 -23.68 24.92 -3.12
C ASN A 5 -23.53 23.55 -3.78
N VAL A 6 -23.65 23.52 -5.10
CA VAL A 6 -23.32 22.34 -5.90
C VAL A 6 -21.97 22.58 -6.54
N ASP A 7 -20.92 22.14 -5.85
CA ASP A 7 -19.59 22.13 -6.42
C ASP A 7 -19.49 20.96 -7.42
N VAL A 8 -19.32 21.29 -8.70
CA VAL A 8 -19.12 20.32 -9.77
C VAL A 8 -17.63 20.11 -9.96
N TYR A 9 -17.14 18.93 -9.56
CA TYR A 9 -15.75 18.53 -9.77
C TYR A 9 -15.66 17.51 -10.92
N ASP A 10 -14.74 17.72 -11.86
CA ASP A 10 -14.35 16.68 -12.82
C ASP A 10 -13.32 15.75 -12.16
N TYR A 11 -13.76 14.56 -11.79
CA TYR A 11 -12.96 13.60 -11.04
C TYR A 11 -12.04 12.74 -11.92
N GLY A 12 -12.19 12.79 -13.25
CA GLY A 12 -11.43 11.97 -14.19
C GLY A 12 -11.22 10.52 -13.71
N HIS A 13 -9.96 10.08 -13.66
CA HIS A 13 -9.54 8.77 -13.16
C HIS A 13 -9.52 8.65 -11.64
N LEU A 14 -9.44 9.75 -10.89
CA LEU A 14 -9.32 9.74 -9.43
C LEU A 14 -10.59 9.21 -8.76
N GLY A 15 -11.76 9.52 -9.32
CA GLY A 15 -13.03 8.99 -8.84
C GLY A 15 -13.09 7.46 -8.93
N VAL A 16 -12.55 6.87 -10.00
CA VAL A 16 -12.50 5.41 -10.20
C VAL A 16 -11.58 4.76 -9.18
N VAL A 17 -10.38 5.31 -9.00
CA VAL A 17 -9.40 4.81 -8.03
C VAL A 17 -9.93 4.92 -6.60
N ALA A 18 -10.49 6.08 -6.23
CA ALA A 18 -11.08 6.28 -4.90
C ALA A 18 -12.26 5.34 -4.65
N GLY A 19 -13.11 5.12 -5.65
CA GLY A 19 -14.20 4.13 -5.59
C GLY A 19 -13.67 2.73 -5.32
N PHE A 20 -12.61 2.31 -6.01
CA PHE A 20 -11.99 1.01 -5.81
C PHE A 20 -11.34 0.85 -4.43
N ILE A 21 -10.61 1.87 -3.96
CA ILE A 21 -10.01 1.91 -2.61
C ILE A 21 -11.08 1.70 -1.54
N LYS A 22 -12.23 2.37 -1.66
CA LYS A 22 -13.36 2.23 -0.76
C LYS A 22 -14.01 0.85 -0.86
N GLN A 23 -14.22 0.35 -2.08
CA GLN A 23 -14.84 -0.95 -2.33
C GLN A 23 -14.03 -2.10 -1.70
N VAL A 24 -12.70 -2.08 -1.84
CA VAL A 24 -11.81 -3.09 -1.25
C VAL A 24 -11.68 -2.92 0.27
N GLY A 25 -11.99 -1.74 0.81
CA GLY A 25 -11.80 -1.42 2.23
C GLY A 25 -10.31 -1.32 2.58
N LEU A 26 -9.51 -0.74 1.67
CA LEU A 26 -8.06 -0.66 1.78
C LEU A 26 -7.61 0.14 3.02
N ILE A 27 -8.22 1.30 3.23
CA ILE A 27 -7.86 2.22 4.32
C ILE A 27 -8.04 1.54 5.68
N ASP A 28 -9.20 0.93 5.89
CA ASP A 28 -9.55 0.25 7.14
C ASP A 28 -8.65 -0.96 7.37
N TYR A 29 -8.34 -1.71 6.32
CA TYR A 29 -7.45 -2.86 6.39
C TYR A 29 -6.04 -2.46 6.85
N ILE A 30 -5.44 -1.46 6.19
CA ILE A 30 -4.11 -0.98 6.55
C ILE A 30 -4.11 -0.37 7.95
N HIS A 31 -5.17 0.35 8.33
CA HIS A 31 -5.31 0.89 9.68
C HIS A 31 -5.33 -0.21 10.75
N HIS A 32 -5.94 -1.36 10.45
CA HIS A 32 -6.00 -2.50 11.35
C HIS A 32 -4.65 -3.23 11.48
N VAL A 33 -3.98 -3.51 10.36
CA VAL A 33 -2.73 -4.28 10.36
C VAL A 33 -1.50 -3.45 10.74
N ILE A 34 -1.52 -2.14 10.46
CA ILE A 34 -0.44 -1.19 10.77
C ILE A 34 -1.04 0.02 11.51
N PRO A 35 -1.46 -0.15 12.78
CA PRO A 35 -2.05 0.94 13.54
C PRO A 35 -1.02 2.00 13.90
N LYS A 36 -1.45 3.26 14.02
CA LYS A 36 -0.62 4.32 14.61
C LYS A 36 -0.77 4.31 16.12
N THR A 37 0.36 4.32 16.82
CA THR A 37 0.41 4.30 18.29
C THR A 37 0.26 5.69 18.91
N LYS A 38 0.53 6.76 18.15
CA LYS A 38 0.43 8.15 18.60
C LYS A 38 -0.75 8.86 17.92
N PRO A 39 -1.36 9.86 18.58
CA PRO A 39 -2.37 10.71 17.95
C PRO A 39 -1.84 11.31 16.64
N CYS A 40 -2.63 11.19 15.58
CA CYS A 40 -2.26 11.65 14.25
C CYS A 40 -3.51 12.10 13.49
N HIS A 41 -3.36 13.11 12.64
CA HIS A 41 -4.43 13.57 11.76
C HIS A 41 -4.70 12.60 10.59
N VAL A 42 -3.72 11.78 10.22
CA VAL A 42 -3.77 10.87 9.07
C VAL A 42 -3.32 9.48 9.50
N SER A 43 -4.13 8.46 9.27
CA SER A 43 -3.77 7.05 9.48
C SER A 43 -2.81 6.54 8.40
N HIS A 44 -2.11 5.42 8.63
CA HIS A 44 -1.29 4.80 7.57
C HIS A 44 -2.14 4.43 6.35
N GLY A 45 -3.37 3.94 6.55
CA GLY A 45 -4.28 3.61 5.45
C GLY A 45 -4.66 4.83 4.61
N GLN A 46 -4.95 5.96 5.25
CA GLN A 46 -5.28 7.22 4.55
C GLN A 46 -4.06 7.75 3.77
N ALA A 47 -2.86 7.68 4.35
CA ALA A 47 -1.63 8.06 3.67
C ALA A 47 -1.31 7.15 2.47
N VAL A 48 -1.49 5.83 2.59
CA VAL A 48 -1.33 4.90 1.46
C VAL A 48 -2.36 5.19 0.36
N ALA A 49 -3.62 5.43 0.71
CA ALA A 49 -4.64 5.81 -0.27
C ALA A 49 -4.29 7.11 -1.00
N ALA A 50 -3.77 8.12 -0.28
CA ALA A 50 -3.26 9.35 -0.88
C ALA A 50 -2.15 9.09 -1.89
N MET A 51 -1.17 8.26 -1.51
CA MET A 51 -0.04 7.90 -2.38
C MET A 51 -0.50 7.12 -3.62
N LEU A 52 -1.49 6.23 -3.50
CA LEU A 52 -2.06 5.52 -4.66
C LEU A 52 -2.80 6.45 -5.61
N LEU A 53 -3.60 7.38 -5.07
CA LEU A 53 -4.30 8.39 -5.86
C LEU A 53 -3.33 9.35 -6.55
N ASN A 54 -2.21 9.69 -5.92
CA ASN A 54 -1.15 10.47 -6.52
C ASN A 54 -0.40 9.67 -7.60
N ALA A 55 -0.01 8.41 -7.31
CA ALA A 55 0.74 7.56 -8.23
C ALA A 55 -0.03 7.23 -9.52
N LEU A 56 -1.34 6.98 -9.41
CA LEU A 56 -2.23 6.77 -10.55
C LEU A 56 -2.67 8.09 -11.21
N GLY A 57 -2.32 9.22 -10.58
CA GLY A 57 -2.63 10.60 -10.93
C GLY A 57 -2.03 11.15 -12.22
N PHE A 58 -0.93 10.55 -12.69
CA PHE A 58 0.12 11.08 -13.58
C PHE A 58 1.34 11.69 -12.86
N HIS A 59 2.50 11.12 -13.21
CA HIS A 59 3.88 11.40 -12.81
C HIS A 59 4.29 11.01 -11.38
N SER A 60 5.42 10.29 -11.32
CA SER A 60 6.21 9.88 -10.17
C SER A 60 6.77 11.09 -9.39
N GLN A 61 5.87 11.90 -8.84
CA GLN A 61 6.25 13.09 -8.08
C GLN A 61 6.80 12.70 -6.72
N ALA A 62 7.77 13.48 -6.23
CA ALA A 62 8.33 13.30 -4.90
C ALA A 62 7.27 13.51 -3.82
N LEU A 63 7.43 12.87 -2.66
CA LEU A 63 6.45 12.90 -1.56
C LEU A 63 6.07 14.32 -1.10
N TYR A 64 6.99 15.27 -1.16
CA TYR A 64 6.75 16.66 -0.74
C TYR A 64 5.74 17.40 -1.64
N LEU A 65 5.46 16.91 -2.85
CA LEU A 65 4.49 17.49 -3.79
C LEU A 65 3.08 16.94 -3.58
N VAL A 66 2.90 15.94 -2.72
CA VAL A 66 1.58 15.34 -2.47
C VAL A 66 0.56 16.34 -1.91
N PRO A 67 0.90 17.23 -0.96
CA PRO A 67 -0.02 18.30 -0.54
C PRO A 67 -0.44 19.22 -1.70
N GLU A 68 0.50 19.63 -2.54
CA GLU A 68 0.22 20.49 -3.69
C GLU A 68 -0.69 19.78 -4.69
N TYR A 69 -0.45 18.50 -4.94
CA TYR A 69 -1.28 17.66 -5.80
C TYR A 69 -2.74 17.61 -5.33
N PHE A 70 -3.01 17.65 -4.02
CA PHE A 70 -4.38 17.61 -3.49
C PHE A 70 -4.97 19.01 -3.19
N SER A 71 -4.24 20.10 -3.45
CA SER A 71 -4.67 21.45 -3.10
C SER A 71 -5.96 21.92 -3.81
N ASP A 72 -6.18 21.45 -5.03
CA ASP A 72 -7.33 21.76 -5.89
C ASP A 72 -8.36 20.62 -5.96
N LYS A 73 -8.20 19.58 -5.13
CA LYS A 73 -9.01 18.35 -5.18
C LYS A 73 -9.85 18.19 -3.90
N PRO A 74 -11.05 17.62 -4.02
CA PRO A 74 -11.89 17.29 -2.86
C PRO A 74 -11.35 16.04 -2.13
N ILE A 75 -10.25 16.23 -1.41
CA ILE A 75 -9.51 15.18 -0.68
C ILE A 75 -10.37 14.46 0.36
N ASP A 76 -11.31 15.16 0.97
CA ASP A 76 -12.27 14.64 1.94
C ASP A 76 -13.22 13.60 1.31
N LEU A 77 -13.62 13.82 0.06
CA LEU A 77 -14.42 12.88 -0.72
C LEU A 77 -13.59 11.72 -1.28
N LEU A 78 -12.34 12.00 -1.70
CA LEU A 78 -11.47 10.99 -2.30
C LEU A 78 -10.90 10.00 -1.28
N ILE A 79 -10.49 10.49 -0.11
CA ILE A 79 -9.79 9.69 0.91
C ILE A 79 -10.72 9.43 2.09
N SER A 80 -11.01 10.47 2.87
CA SER A 80 -11.77 10.35 4.12
C SER A 80 -12.15 11.74 4.65
N PRO A 81 -13.33 11.90 5.29
CA PRO A 81 -13.73 13.17 5.89
C PRO A 81 -12.72 13.70 6.93
N GLY A 82 -12.51 15.01 6.94
CA GLY A 82 -11.63 15.67 7.93
C GLY A 82 -10.13 15.60 7.62
N ILE A 83 -9.76 15.10 6.44
CA ILE A 83 -8.39 15.16 5.91
C ILE A 83 -8.27 16.40 5.03
N TYR A 84 -7.18 17.15 5.20
CA TYR A 84 -6.80 18.29 4.37
C TYR A 84 -5.45 18.00 3.70
N SER A 85 -5.17 18.67 2.58
CA SER A 85 -3.92 18.49 1.82
C SER A 85 -2.67 18.75 2.67
N GLU A 86 -2.71 19.75 3.56
CA GLU A 86 -1.66 20.09 4.51
C GLU A 86 -1.31 18.97 5.51
N HIS A 87 -2.24 18.03 5.74
CA HIS A 87 -1.99 16.87 6.59
C HIS A 87 -1.14 15.79 5.90
N LEU A 88 -1.01 15.83 4.57
CA LEU A 88 -0.31 14.83 3.75
C LEU A 88 1.15 15.23 3.43
N ASN A 89 1.87 15.80 4.40
CA ASN A 89 3.29 16.15 4.20
C ASN A 89 4.20 14.91 4.05
N ASP A 90 5.37 15.14 3.47
CA ASP A 90 6.41 14.14 3.22
C ASP A 90 6.83 13.37 4.48
N ASP A 91 6.89 14.04 5.63
CA ASP A 91 7.14 13.42 6.92
C ASP A 91 6.11 12.32 7.28
N VAL A 92 4.82 12.58 7.08
CA VAL A 92 3.75 11.61 7.33
C VAL A 92 3.80 10.46 6.32
N LEU A 93 4.07 10.77 5.06
CA LEU A 93 4.16 9.77 3.99
C LEU A 93 5.39 8.88 4.14
N GLY A 94 6.55 9.46 4.45
CA GLY A 94 7.81 8.75 4.71
C GLY A 94 7.68 7.78 5.88
N ARG A 95 7.17 8.25 7.03
CA ARG A 95 6.89 7.35 8.18
C ARG A 95 5.88 6.25 7.86
N THR A 96 4.97 6.50 6.93
CA THR A 96 4.03 5.47 6.47
C THR A 96 4.74 4.41 5.64
N LEU A 97 5.67 4.80 4.77
CA LEU A 97 6.50 3.86 4.01
C LEU A 97 7.40 3.05 4.95
N ASP A 98 8.01 3.67 5.96
CA ASP A 98 8.79 2.97 6.98
C ASP A 98 7.93 1.92 7.71
N ALA A 99 6.72 2.29 8.14
CA ALA A 99 5.81 1.36 8.83
C ALA A 99 5.35 0.21 7.92
N VAL A 100 5.14 0.46 6.62
CA VAL A 100 4.82 -0.58 5.62
C VAL A 100 6.02 -1.49 5.37
N PHE A 101 7.23 -0.95 5.36
CA PHE A 101 8.46 -1.71 5.23
C PHE A 101 8.68 -2.63 6.45
N ASP A 102 8.55 -2.09 7.66
CA ASP A 102 8.69 -2.83 8.92
C ASP A 102 7.66 -3.96 9.05
N TYR A 103 6.43 -3.72 8.57
CA TYR A 103 5.38 -4.74 8.54
C TYR A 103 5.69 -5.86 7.52
N GLY A 104 6.33 -5.51 6.41
CA GLY A 104 6.64 -6.42 5.31
C GLY A 104 5.75 -6.17 4.10
N VAL A 105 6.33 -5.55 3.07
CA VAL A 105 5.64 -5.16 1.82
C VAL A 105 4.99 -6.37 1.14
N SER A 106 5.71 -7.49 1.06
CA SER A 106 5.22 -8.73 0.42
C SER A 106 4.03 -9.35 1.16
N SER A 107 4.05 -9.31 2.50
CA SER A 107 2.96 -9.81 3.34
C SER A 107 1.72 -8.95 3.13
N LEU A 108 1.87 -7.62 3.25
CA LEU A 108 0.78 -6.67 3.03
C LEU A 108 0.17 -6.80 1.64
N TYR A 109 1.01 -6.92 0.61
CA TYR A 109 0.53 -7.11 -0.77
C TYR A 109 -0.29 -8.39 -0.92
N SER A 110 0.21 -9.52 -0.41
CA SER A 110 -0.45 -10.81 -0.53
C SER A 110 -1.81 -10.83 0.16
N GLU A 111 -1.85 -10.27 1.37
CA GLU A 111 -3.07 -10.11 2.15
C GLU A 111 -4.10 -9.24 1.45
N LEU A 112 -3.67 -8.08 0.93
CA LEU A 112 -4.53 -7.19 0.16
C LEU A 112 -5.03 -7.83 -1.14
N ALA A 113 -4.20 -8.62 -1.82
CA ALA A 113 -4.59 -9.34 -3.03
C ALA A 113 -5.69 -10.38 -2.72
N ILE A 114 -5.50 -11.20 -1.69
CA ILE A 114 -6.51 -12.18 -1.23
C ILE A 114 -7.81 -11.46 -0.85
N LYS A 115 -7.70 -10.38 -0.06
CA LYS A 115 -8.86 -9.57 0.33
C LYS A 115 -9.60 -9.02 -0.89
N THR A 116 -8.87 -8.51 -1.88
CA THR A 116 -9.45 -7.95 -3.11
C THR A 116 -10.17 -9.02 -3.92
N LEU A 117 -9.59 -10.22 -4.06
CA LEU A 117 -10.24 -11.35 -4.73
C LEU A 117 -11.56 -11.72 -4.05
N ASN A 118 -11.56 -11.80 -2.72
CA ASN A 118 -12.75 -12.09 -1.92
C ASN A 118 -13.81 -10.99 -2.08
N THR A 119 -13.43 -9.71 -1.98
CA THR A 119 -14.35 -8.59 -2.19
C THR A 119 -14.97 -8.59 -3.59
N LEU A 120 -14.21 -8.97 -4.62
CA LEU A 120 -14.70 -9.05 -5.99
C LEU A 120 -15.37 -10.38 -6.34
N SER A 121 -15.41 -11.34 -5.41
CA SER A 121 -15.93 -12.70 -5.64
C SER A 121 -15.26 -13.40 -6.83
N ILE A 122 -13.95 -13.19 -7.01
CA ILE A 122 -13.16 -13.79 -8.07
C ILE A 122 -12.52 -15.07 -7.55
N THR A 123 -12.81 -16.21 -8.19
CA THR A 123 -12.13 -17.48 -7.94
C THR A 123 -11.03 -17.70 -8.98
N PRO A 124 -9.76 -17.43 -8.65
CA PRO A 124 -8.67 -17.65 -9.61
C PRO A 124 -8.49 -19.15 -9.89
N LYS A 125 -8.27 -19.50 -11.16
CA LYS A 125 -7.93 -20.88 -11.57
C LYS A 125 -6.46 -21.23 -11.30
N ALA A 126 -5.62 -20.22 -11.17
CA ALA A 126 -4.22 -20.31 -10.80
C ALA A 126 -3.79 -18.98 -10.16
N ILE A 127 -2.92 -19.03 -9.16
CA ILE A 127 -2.32 -17.85 -8.52
C ILE A 127 -0.82 -17.95 -8.76
N ASN A 128 -0.24 -16.95 -9.42
CA ASN A 128 1.20 -16.76 -9.50
C ASN A 128 1.55 -15.57 -8.62
N LEU A 129 2.27 -15.85 -7.55
CA LEU A 129 2.71 -14.86 -6.57
C LEU A 129 4.23 -14.69 -6.75
N ASP A 130 4.63 -13.95 -7.79
CA ASP A 130 6.04 -13.63 -8.06
C ASP A 130 6.49 -12.50 -7.12
N LEU A 131 6.67 -12.84 -5.84
CA LEU A 131 7.23 -11.95 -4.84
C LEU A 131 8.75 -11.99 -4.97
N THR A 132 9.34 -10.98 -5.60
CA THR A 132 10.80 -10.79 -5.61
C THR A 132 11.26 -10.27 -4.23
N SER A 133 11.26 -11.12 -3.21
CA SER A 133 11.95 -10.84 -1.94
C SER A 133 13.16 -11.74 -1.84
N PHE A 134 14.28 -11.29 -2.41
CA PHE A 134 15.60 -11.84 -2.09
C PHE A 134 16.30 -10.84 -1.19
N HIS A 135 16.37 -11.15 0.11
CA HIS A 135 17.25 -10.45 1.03
C HIS A 135 18.56 -11.25 1.13
N VAL A 136 19.65 -10.68 0.61
CA VAL A 136 20.99 -11.26 0.75
C VAL A 136 21.64 -10.60 1.96
N ASP A 137 21.72 -11.34 3.07
CA ASP A 137 22.53 -10.92 4.20
C ASP A 137 23.97 -11.45 4.00
N GLY A 138 24.86 -10.56 3.59
CA GLY A 138 26.25 -10.88 3.29
C GLY A 138 27.07 -11.04 4.57
N THR A 139 26.91 -12.14 5.31
CA THR A 139 27.77 -12.47 6.45
C THR A 139 29.00 -13.27 6.01
N ALA A 140 29.82 -12.71 5.09
CA ALA A 140 31.23 -13.09 4.91
C ALA A 140 31.93 -12.17 3.89
N TYR A 141 32.16 -10.92 4.26
CA TYR A 141 33.40 -10.23 3.90
C TYR A 141 34.35 -10.28 5.11
N ASN A 142 34.64 -11.50 5.59
CA ASN A 142 35.88 -11.69 6.31
C ASN A 142 36.87 -12.22 5.29
N ASP A 143 37.74 -11.33 4.82
CA ASP A 143 38.98 -11.68 4.15
C ASP A 143 39.67 -12.80 4.95
N ASN A 144 40.26 -13.76 4.23
CA ASN A 144 41.15 -14.85 4.68
C ASN A 144 40.60 -16.29 4.64
N THR A 145 39.99 -16.74 3.54
CA THR A 145 40.10 -18.16 3.14
C THR A 145 40.39 -18.29 1.65
N PRO A 146 41.34 -19.16 1.23
CA PRO A 146 41.69 -19.34 -0.17
C PRO A 146 40.59 -20.12 -0.89
N ASP A 147 40.20 -19.59 -2.06
CA ASP A 147 39.58 -20.25 -3.21
C ASP A 147 38.82 -21.56 -2.92
N ASP A 148 37.50 -21.44 -2.74
CA ASP A 148 36.59 -22.54 -3.05
C ASP A 148 35.35 -21.99 -3.75
N THR A 149 35.32 -22.21 -5.06
CA THR A 149 34.18 -22.02 -5.94
C THR A 149 33.06 -22.96 -5.53
N ASP A 150 32.11 -22.47 -4.73
CA ASP A 150 30.68 -22.77 -4.88
C ASP A 150 29.87 -22.06 -3.77
N LYS A 151 29.55 -20.78 -4.01
CA LYS A 151 28.55 -20.07 -3.21
C LYS A 151 27.16 -20.49 -3.68
N PHE A 152 26.59 -21.51 -3.07
CA PHE A 152 25.22 -21.94 -3.40
C PHE A 152 24.19 -20.93 -2.87
N ILE A 153 23.37 -20.42 -3.78
CA ILE A 153 22.13 -19.74 -3.42
C ILE A 153 21.16 -20.82 -2.92
N ARG A 154 20.88 -20.84 -1.62
CA ARG A 154 19.86 -21.73 -1.07
C ARG A 154 18.49 -21.09 -1.31
N ILE A 155 17.88 -21.39 -2.45
CA ILE A 155 16.48 -21.03 -2.73
C ILE A 155 15.61 -21.84 -1.76
N VAL A 156 15.03 -21.17 -0.77
CA VAL A 156 14.03 -21.79 0.10
C VAL A 156 12.72 -21.78 -0.66
N GLN A 157 12.34 -22.94 -1.21
CA GLN A 157 11.03 -23.12 -1.83
C GLN A 157 9.97 -23.07 -0.71
N VAL A 158 9.21 -21.98 -0.65
CA VAL A 158 8.04 -21.88 0.22
C VAL A 158 6.94 -22.72 -0.43
N TYR A 159 6.68 -23.91 0.12
CA TYR A 159 5.52 -24.69 -0.29
C TYR A 159 4.26 -24.05 0.25
N TRP A 160 3.34 -23.69 -0.65
CA TRP A 160 1.99 -23.29 -0.29
C TRP A 160 1.15 -24.56 -0.08
N ASP A 161 0.61 -24.74 1.13
CA ASP A 161 -0.37 -25.79 1.42
C ASP A 161 -1.79 -25.18 1.34
N PRO A 162 -2.57 -25.50 0.29
CA PRO A 162 -3.94 -25.02 0.14
C PRO A 162 -4.87 -25.40 1.31
N SER A 163 -4.55 -26.47 2.04
CA SER A 163 -5.43 -27.02 3.07
C SER A 163 -5.45 -26.21 4.39
N LEU A 164 -4.52 -25.26 4.55
CA LEU A 164 -4.41 -24.45 5.78
C LEU A 164 -5.25 -23.16 5.75
N ILE A 165 -5.87 -22.81 4.62
CA ILE A 165 -6.67 -21.58 4.45
C ILE A 165 -8.15 -21.91 4.21
N PHE A 166 -8.43 -23.05 3.60
CA PHE A 166 -9.79 -23.54 3.37
C PHE A 166 -10.06 -24.73 4.29
N SER A 167 -10.25 -24.47 5.59
CA SER A 167 -10.97 -25.38 6.47
C SER A 167 -12.43 -24.92 6.55
N ASP A 168 -13.35 -25.82 6.23
CA ASP A 168 -14.81 -25.63 6.37
C ASP A 168 -15.23 -25.04 7.73
#